data_AF-A0A851LLU9-F1
#
_entry.id   AF-A0A851LLU9-F1
#
_cell.length_a   1.000
_cell.length_b   1.000
_cell.length_c   1.000
_cell.angle_alpha   90.00
_cell.angle_beta   90.00
_cell.angle_gamma   90.00
#
_symmetry.space_group_name_H-M   'P 1'
#
loop_
_entity.id
_entity.type
_entity.pdbx_description
1 polymer ?
#
loop_
_entity_poly.entity_id
_entity_poly.type
_entity_poly.pdbx_seq_one_letter_code
_entity_poly.pdbx_strand_id
1 'polypeptide(L)'
;HLPDMRTPTAMIVGLVLCPCGILLAFTGTLAPNWRQVSLIPDQPVDLILEQGIWDICREQQSSHDRRCGQADELGYFEQVAVRVARGLMPTSLVLTLLGLVVAALGVRCWQKEPRHLLA
;
A
#
# COMPACT_ATOMS: atom_id res chain seq x y z
N HIS A 1 2.62 19.62 42.41
CA HIS A 1 3.30 19.04 41.24
C HIS A 1 2.28 18.80 40.15
N LEU A 2 2.29 19.58 39.07
CA LEU A 2 1.55 19.21 37.87
C LEU A 2 2.36 18.10 37.17
N PRO A 3 1.77 16.93 36.87
CA PRO A 3 2.44 15.93 36.05
C PRO A 3 2.70 16.54 34.67
N ASP A 4 3.97 16.60 34.32
CA ASP A 4 4.46 16.95 32.98
C ASP A 4 3.80 15.99 31.98
N MET A 5 3.00 16.54 31.07
CA MET A 5 2.35 15.76 30.00
C MET A 5 3.40 15.42 28.95
N ARG A 6 4.30 14.47 29.25
CA ARG A 6 5.06 13.82 28.20
C ARG A 6 4.08 13.10 27.29
N THR A 7 4.02 13.52 26.02
CA THR A 7 3.38 12.71 24.98
C THR A 7 3.92 11.28 25.10
N PRO A 8 3.06 10.27 25.31
CA PRO A 8 3.53 8.91 25.54
C PRO A 8 4.36 8.47 24.34
N THR A 9 5.53 7.86 24.58
CA THR A 9 6.48 7.45 23.54
C THR A 9 5.82 6.62 22.43
N ALA A 10 4.86 5.77 22.80
CA ALA A 10 4.07 4.99 21.87
C ALA A 10 3.32 5.84 20.81
N MET A 11 2.83 7.03 21.20
CA MET A 11 2.13 7.95 20.30
C MET A 11 3.08 8.56 19.27
N ILE A 12 4.29 8.95 19.68
CA ILE A 12 5.32 9.48 18.78
C ILE A 12 5.74 8.42 17.76
N VAL A 13 6.02 7.20 18.24
CA VAL A 13 6.38 6.08 17.37
C VAL A 13 5.26 5.79 16.37
N GLY A 14 4.01 5.77 16.82
CA GLY A 14 2.85 5.58 15.94
C GLY A 14 2.71 6.66 14.86
N LEU A 15 2.91 7.93 15.21
CA LEU A 15 2.87 9.06 14.28
C LEU A 15 3.97 9.01 13.21
N VAL A 16 5.10 8.36 13.48
CA VAL A 16 6.19 8.18 12.51
C VAL A 16 5.97 6.92 11.67
N LEU A 17 5.59 5.80 12.29
CA LEU A 17 5.42 4.52 11.59
C LEU A 17 4.20 4.51 10.67
N CYS A 18 3.10 5.20 11.02
CA CYS A 18 1.91 5.30 10.16
C CYS A 18 2.22 5.88 8.76
N PRO A 19 2.80 7.09 8.61
CA PRO A 19 3.10 7.63 7.29
C PRO A 19 4.11 6.77 6.52
N CYS A 20 5.09 6.16 7.19
CA CYS A 20 5.98 5.19 6.55
C CYS A 20 5.21 3.97 6.01
N GLY A 21 4.27 3.43 6.79
CA GLY A 21 3.41 2.33 6.37
C GLY A 21 2.53 2.69 5.17
N ILE A 22 1.96 3.90 5.15
CA ILE A 22 1.19 4.40 4.00
C ILE A 22 2.06 4.46 2.75
N LEU A 23 3.29 4.99 2.84
CA LEU A 23 4.22 5.05 1.72
C LEU A 23 4.53 3.64 1.17
N LEU A 24 4.85 2.70 2.06
CA LEU A 24 5.13 1.32 1.67
C LEU A 24 3.91 0.65 1.03
N ALA A 25 2.72 0.81 1.61
CA ALA A 25 1.47 0.27 1.05
C ALA A 25 1.16 0.88 -0.32
N PHE A 26 1.39 2.18 -0.51
CA PHE A 26 1.23 2.86 -1.78
C PHE A 26 2.21 2.31 -2.83
N THR A 27 3.50 2.18 -2.48
CA THR A 27 4.49 1.59 -3.38
C THR A 27 4.15 0.15 -3.74
N GLY A 28 3.72 -0.67 -2.77
CA GLY A 28 3.31 -2.05 -3.02
C GLY A 28 2.07 -2.13 -3.92
N THR A 29 1.11 -1.23 -3.75
CA THR A 29 -0.11 -1.17 -4.58
C THR A 29 0.22 -0.88 -6.05
N LEU A 30 1.24 -0.06 -6.32
CA LEU A 30 1.64 0.32 -7.68
C LEU A 30 2.72 -0.58 -8.29
N ALA A 31 3.42 -1.37 -7.47
CA ALA A 31 4.51 -2.21 -7.93
C ALA A 31 3.99 -3.29 -8.92
N PRO A 32 4.68 -3.52 -10.05
CA PRO A 32 4.28 -4.56 -11.01
C PRO A 32 4.80 -5.96 -10.64
N ASN A 33 5.68 -6.09 -9.63
CA ASN A 33 6.37 -7.33 -9.28
C ASN A 33 5.71 -8.09 -8.12
N TRP A 34 4.40 -8.28 -8.16
CA TRP A 34 3.69 -9.05 -7.14
C TRP A 34 3.96 -10.54 -7.26
N ARG A 35 4.10 -11.00 -8.51
CA ARG A 35 4.41 -12.38 -8.85
C ARG A 35 5.26 -12.40 -10.12
N GLN A 36 6.28 -13.23 -10.12
CA GLN A 36 7.13 -13.47 -11.28
C GLN A 36 6.80 -14.84 -11.86
N VAL A 37 6.63 -14.91 -13.18
CA VAL A 37 6.41 -16.15 -13.92
C VAL A 37 7.49 -16.28 -14.98
N SER A 38 8.20 -17.39 -14.95
CA SER A 38 9.26 -17.75 -15.90
C SER A 38 8.96 -19.11 -16.54
N LEU A 39 9.72 -19.47 -17.58
CA LEU A 39 9.57 -20.74 -18.32
C LEU A 39 8.13 -20.96 -18.85
N ILE A 40 7.59 -19.95 -19.53
CA ILE A 40 6.28 -20.03 -20.16
C ILE A 40 6.42 -20.88 -21.45
N PRO A 41 5.56 -21.90 -21.68
CA PRO A 41 5.56 -22.67 -22.93
C PRO A 41 5.40 -21.77 -24.15
N ASP A 42 6.05 -22.09 -25.26
CA ASP A 42 6.04 -21.31 -26.51
C ASP A 42 6.57 -19.87 -26.41
N GLN A 43 7.27 -19.52 -25.32
CA GLN A 43 7.97 -18.25 -25.14
C GLN A 43 9.48 -18.48 -24.97
N PRO A 44 10.33 -17.48 -25.27
CA PRO A 44 11.76 -17.63 -25.11
C PRO A 44 12.12 -17.72 -23.62
N VAL A 45 13.14 -18.53 -23.29
CA VAL A 45 13.52 -18.90 -21.91
C VAL A 45 13.98 -17.71 -21.06
N ASP A 46 14.42 -16.63 -21.71
CA ASP A 46 14.86 -15.38 -21.09
C ASP A 46 13.70 -14.41 -20.81
N LEU A 47 12.46 -14.78 -21.12
CA LEU A 47 11.28 -13.99 -20.81
C LEU A 47 10.83 -14.20 -19.36
N ILE A 48 10.78 -13.10 -18.60
CA ILE A 48 10.17 -13.04 -17.28
C ILE A 48 8.90 -12.19 -17.37
N LEU A 49 7.80 -12.71 -16.83
CA LEU A 49 6.53 -12.02 -16.74
C LEU A 49 6.28 -11.59 -15.29
N GLU A 50 6.32 -10.28 -15.05
CA GLU A 50 5.99 -9.62 -13.80
C GLU A 50 4.50 -9.28 -13.80
N GLN A 51 3.73 -9.99 -12.96
CA GLN A 51 2.29 -9.78 -12.81
C GLN A 51 2.04 -8.90 -11.59
N GLY A 52 1.47 -7.71 -11.80
CA GLY A 52 1.06 -6.78 -10.75
C GLY A 52 -0.45 -6.68 -10.61
N ILE A 53 -0.92 -5.90 -9.64
CA ILE A 53 -2.38 -5.70 -9.42
C ILE A 53 -3.06 -5.02 -10.62
N TRP A 54 -2.42 -3.98 -11.18
CA TRP A 54 -3.04 -3.11 -12.17
C TRP A 54 -2.56 -3.38 -13.59
N ASP A 55 -1.34 -3.88 -13.72
CA ASP A 55 -0.67 -4.05 -15.00
C ASP A 55 0.23 -5.29 -14.98
N ILE A 56 0.54 -5.81 -16.15
CA ILE A 56 1.44 -6.95 -16.37
C ILE A 56 2.60 -6.44 -17.24
N CYS A 57 3.82 -6.64 -16.75
CA CYS A 57 5.03 -6.28 -17.47
C CYS A 57 5.80 -7.53 -17.87
N ARG A 58 6.34 -7.55 -19.09
CA ARG A 58 7.29 -8.55 -19.54
C ARG A 58 8.68 -7.94 -19.62
N GLU A 59 9.68 -8.68 -19.16
CA GLU A 59 11.08 -8.29 -19.21
C GLU A 59 11.89 -9.41 -19.87
N GLN A 60 12.71 -9.05 -20.86
CA GLN A 60 13.66 -9.98 -21.47
C GLN A 60 15.01 -9.86 -20.76
N GLN A 61 15.47 -10.93 -20.13
CA GLN A 61 16.67 -10.88 -19.29
C GLN A 61 17.96 -10.66 -20.09
N SER A 62 17.97 -11.04 -21.38
CA SER A 62 19.15 -10.84 -22.24
C SER A 62 19.30 -9.39 -22.72
N SER A 63 18.21 -8.64 -22.86
CA SER A 63 18.20 -7.29 -23.47
C SER A 63 17.81 -6.18 -22.49
N HIS A 64 17.29 -6.54 -21.31
CA HIS A 64 16.62 -5.63 -20.39
C HIS A 64 15.52 -4.79 -21.06
N ASP A 65 14.90 -5.29 -22.15
CA ASP A 65 13.72 -4.66 -22.74
C ASP A 65 12.50 -4.97 -21.85
N ARG A 66 11.99 -3.94 -21.18
CA ARG A 66 10.82 -4.02 -20.31
C ARG A 66 9.61 -3.36 -20.97
N ARG A 67 8.55 -4.14 -21.20
CA ARG A 67 7.28 -3.64 -21.75
C ARG A 67 6.12 -3.96 -20.82
N CYS A 68 5.34 -2.94 -20.50
CA CYS A 68 4.14 -3.02 -19.65
C CYS A 68 2.88 -2.76 -20.48
N GLY A 69 1.70 -3.02 -19.93
CA GLY A 69 0.42 -2.93 -20.64
C GLY A 69 0.07 -4.20 -21.43
N GLN A 70 0.59 -5.37 -21.03
CA GLN A 70 0.32 -6.62 -21.73
C GLN A 70 -1.12 -7.09 -21.49
N ALA A 71 -1.76 -7.63 -22.53
CA ALA A 71 -3.08 -8.22 -22.42
C ALA A 71 -3.08 -9.44 -21.48
N ASP A 72 -4.16 -9.61 -20.71
CA ASP A 72 -4.33 -10.73 -19.78
C ASP A 72 -4.84 -11.99 -20.50
N GLU A 73 -3.95 -12.67 -21.23
CA GLU A 73 -4.27 -13.90 -21.97
C GLU A 73 -4.52 -15.10 -21.04
N LEU A 74 -4.02 -15.06 -19.79
CA LEU A 74 -4.07 -16.17 -18.83
C LEU A 74 -5.15 -16.00 -17.76
N GLY A 75 -5.96 -14.94 -17.83
CA GLY A 75 -7.02 -14.65 -16.87
C GLY A 75 -6.52 -14.40 -15.45
N TYR A 76 -5.32 -13.83 -15.29
CA TYR A 76 -4.72 -13.50 -14.00
C TYR A 76 -5.60 -12.52 -13.20
N PHE A 77 -6.19 -11.52 -13.86
CA PHE A 77 -7.03 -10.52 -13.19
C PHE A 77 -8.38 -11.05 -12.73
N GLU A 78 -8.83 -12.18 -13.29
CA GLU A 78 -10.05 -12.87 -12.87
C GLU A 78 -9.87 -13.72 -11.61
N GLN A 79 -8.62 -13.97 -11.20
CA GLN A 79 -8.33 -14.70 -9.97
C GLN A 79 -8.84 -13.93 -8.75
N VAL A 80 -9.53 -14.65 -7.86
CA VAL A 80 -10.16 -14.08 -6.66
C VAL A 80 -9.16 -13.29 -5.82
N ALA A 81 -7.92 -13.78 -5.69
CA ALA A 81 -6.86 -13.09 -4.94
C ALA A 81 -6.56 -11.69 -5.49
N VAL A 82 -6.43 -11.55 -6.81
CA VAL A 82 -6.12 -10.27 -7.47
C VAL A 82 -7.31 -9.32 -7.41
N ARG A 83 -8.52 -9.85 -7.63
CA ARG A 83 -9.77 -9.07 -7.52
C ARG A 83 -9.97 -8.50 -6.12
N VAL A 84 -9.72 -9.31 -5.09
CA VAL A 84 -9.80 -8.87 -3.69
C VAL A 84 -8.70 -7.86 -3.39
N ALA A 85 -7.46 -8.10 -3.84
CA ALA A 85 -6.35 -7.16 -3.64
C ALA A 85 -6.62 -5.78 -4.28
N ARG A 86 -7.21 -5.73 -5.47
CA ARG A 86 -7.65 -4.49 -6.15
C ARG A 86 -8.63 -3.66 -5.31
N GLY A 87 -9.46 -4.31 -4.50
CA GLY A 87 -10.37 -3.63 -3.57
C GLY A 87 -9.70 -3.28 -2.24
N LEU A 88 -8.98 -4.22 -1.63
CA LEU A 88 -8.41 -4.08 -0.29
C LEU A 88 -7.26 -3.08 -0.23
N MET A 89 -6.42 -3.02 -1.26
CA MET A 89 -5.26 -2.12 -1.26
C MET A 89 -5.66 -0.63 -1.20
N PRO A 90 -6.46 -0.10 -2.14
CA PRO A 90 -6.86 1.31 -2.09
C PRO A 90 -7.75 1.62 -0.88
N THR A 91 -8.63 0.69 -0.47
CA THR A 91 -9.50 0.91 0.69
C THR A 91 -8.69 1.00 1.98
N SER A 92 -7.68 0.13 2.17
CA SER A 92 -6.77 0.20 3.32
C SER A 92 -6.01 1.52 3.37
N LEU A 93 -5.48 1.99 2.23
CA LEU A 93 -4.78 3.28 2.13
C LEU A 93 -5.66 4.45 2.56
N VAL A 94 -6.90 4.51 2.06
CA VAL A 94 -7.87 5.56 2.42
C VAL A 94 -8.20 5.49 3.91
N LEU A 95 -8.46 4.29 4.44
CA LEU A 95 -8.75 4.10 5.86
C LEU A 95 -7.58 4.52 6.75
N THR A 96 -6.35 4.17 6.39
CA THR A 96 -5.16 4.57 7.16
C THR A 96 -4.92 6.08 7.09
N LEU A 97 -5.15 6.72 5.93
CA LEU A 97 -5.09 8.18 5.79
C LEU A 97 -6.13 8.88 6.67
N LEU A 98 -7.37 8.41 6.66
CA LEU A 98 -8.43 8.93 7.53
C LEU A 98 -8.07 8.75 9.01
N GLY A 99 -7.55 7.57 9.37
CA GLY A 99 -7.05 7.29 10.72
C GLY A 99 -5.93 8.24 11.15
N LEU A 100 -4.99 8.56 10.25
CA LEU A 100 -3.92 9.51 10.50
C LEU A 100 -4.45 10.94 10.70
N VAL A 101 -5.43 11.36 9.91
CA VAL A 101 -6.10 12.67 10.09
C VAL A 101 -6.78 12.74 11.46
N VAL A 102 -7.55 11.72 11.83
CA VAL A 102 -8.21 11.65 13.15
C VAL A 102 -7.18 11.66 14.27
N ALA A 103 -6.08 10.90 14.15
CA ALA A 103 -5.00 10.89 15.13
C ALA A 103 -4.33 12.27 15.27
N ALA A 104 -4.06 12.95 14.15
CA ALA A 104 -3.48 14.29 14.16
C ALA A 104 -4.42 15.32 14.81
N LEU A 105 -5.73 15.24 14.54
CA LEU A 105 -6.73 16.06 15.22
C LEU A 105 -6.77 15.75 16.72
N GLY A 106 -6.72 14.48 17.10
CA GLY A 106 -6.62 14.07 18.50
C GLY A 106 -5.46 14.73 19.21
N VAL A 107 -4.26 14.71 18.63
CA VAL A 107 -3.06 15.32 19.24
C VAL A 107 -3.18 16.85 19.36
N ARG A 108 -3.84 17.51 18.40
CA ARG A 108 -3.97 18.98 18.40
C ARG A 108 -5.15 19.50 19.23
N CYS A 109 -6.25 18.76 19.28
CA CYS A 109 -7.51 19.18 19.89
C CYS A 109 -7.72 18.60 21.30
N TRP A 110 -6.86 17.69 21.78
CA TRP A 110 -6.99 17.14 23.13
C TRP A 110 -6.76 18.20 24.20
N GLN A 111 -7.83 18.58 24.91
CA GLN A 111 -7.79 19.49 26.04
C GLN A 111 -7.88 18.73 27.37
N LYS A 112 -7.20 19.26 28.40
CA LYS A 112 -7.13 18.65 29.74
C LYS A 112 -8.47 18.69 30.50
N GLU A 113 -9.35 19.63 30.13
CA GLU A 113 -10.69 19.80 30.68
C GLU A 113 -11.71 19.76 29.54
N PRO A 114 -12.61 18.77 29.47
CA PRO A 114 -13.66 18.72 28.47
C PRO A 114 -14.65 19.88 28.71
N ARG A 115 -14.74 20.83 27.77
CA ARG A 115 -15.76 21.87 27.81
C ARG A 115 -17.10 21.27 27.41
N HIS A 116 -17.85 20.77 28.39
CA HIS A 116 -19.18 20.16 28.22
C HIS A 116 -20.28 21.11 27.69
N LEU A 117 -19.98 22.41 27.52
CA LEU A 117 -20.96 23.45 27.14
C LEU A 117 -21.10 23.67 25.61
N LEU A 118 -20.38 22.90 24.79
CA LEU A 118 -20.41 23.01 23.31
C LEU A 118 -20.95 21.74 22.63
N ALA A 119 -21.61 20.86 23.38
CA ALA A 119 -22.35 19.71 22.86
C ALA A 119 -23.85 20.00 22.84
#